data_AF-A0A8J4Y4S7-F1
#
_entry.id   AF-A0A8J4Y4S7-F1
#
_cell.length_a   1.000
_cell.length_b   1.000
_cell.length_c   1.000
_cell.angle_alpha   90.00
_cell.angle_beta   90.00
_cell.angle_gamma   90.00
#
_symmetry.space_group_name_H-M   'P 1'
#
loop_
_entity.id
_entity.type
_entity.pdbx_description
1 polymer ?
#
loop_
_entity_poly.entity_id
_entity_poly.type
_entity_poly.pdbx_seq_one_letter_code
_entity_poly.pdbx_strand_id
1 'polypeptide(L)'
;MSGTFPPFLALIQFNSYKVSSRKEVQVLAFCFAVCREGLETLSVVLALYPPALETLTKDSQFHKLVMGLVLVGGERSIRQCAVEQLLLMATKCSNSPHTLVVFIVMLFNVLNGVNGEYSKEYFQLLCGLLNWACMSSVAVTGVDRLLAAEVEWLKNVRASVSQMAQGGPEPPVDETLLEGHSCVTRELVAFLPPEKKYEIGGDPAKAIFLIRVCRTLGL
;
A
#
# COMPACT_ATOMS: atom_id res chain seq x y z
N MET A 1 -8.00 -33.01 6.18
CA MET A 1 -9.23 -32.31 5.76
C MET A 1 -8.81 -31.19 4.82
N SER A 2 -8.87 -31.46 3.51
CA SER A 2 -8.52 -30.52 2.45
C SER A 2 -9.61 -29.45 2.38
N GLY A 3 -9.37 -28.31 3.04
CA GLY A 3 -10.25 -27.15 2.98
C GLY A 3 -10.10 -26.44 1.65
N THR A 4 -10.85 -26.88 0.64
CA THR A 4 -11.13 -26.07 -0.54
C THR A 4 -11.97 -24.89 -0.08
N PHE A 5 -11.35 -23.71 0.00
CA PHE A 5 -12.09 -22.45 0.18
C PHE A 5 -13.11 -22.30 -0.98
N PRO A 6 -14.38 -21.99 -0.69
CA PRO A 6 -15.48 -22.02 -1.66
C PRO A 6 -15.44 -20.80 -2.61
N PRO A 7 -16.30 -20.70 -3.65
CA PRO A 7 -16.12 -19.91 -4.88
C PRO A 7 -16.18 -18.37 -4.73
N PHE A 8 -16.03 -17.84 -3.51
CA PHE A 8 -15.98 -16.41 -3.23
C PHE A 8 -14.79 -15.70 -3.90
N LEU A 9 -13.63 -16.37 -4.01
CA LEU A 9 -12.48 -15.84 -4.75
C LEU A 9 -12.76 -15.71 -6.25
N ALA A 10 -13.61 -16.57 -6.81
CA ALA A 10 -14.01 -16.50 -8.22
C ALA A 10 -15.01 -15.36 -8.49
N LEU A 11 -15.82 -14.98 -7.50
CA LEU A 11 -16.74 -13.84 -7.62
C LEU A 11 -16.03 -12.48 -7.66
N ILE A 12 -14.83 -12.37 -7.09
CA ILE A 12 -14.08 -11.10 -7.03
C ILE A 12 -13.25 -10.85 -8.32
N GLN A 13 -13.05 -11.85 -9.19
CA GLN A 13 -12.28 -11.67 -10.44
C GLN A 13 -13.04 -11.02 -11.61
N PHE A 14 -14.26 -10.52 -11.40
CA PHE A 14 -15.05 -9.89 -12.47
C PHE A 14 -14.83 -8.38 -12.53
N ASN A 15 -13.90 -7.89 -13.37
CA ASN A 15 -14.21 -6.87 -14.39
C ASN A 15 -12.99 -6.31 -15.15
N SER A 16 -13.13 -6.29 -16.47
CA SER A 16 -12.49 -5.32 -17.36
C SER A 16 -13.40 -5.12 -18.58
N TYR A 17 -14.38 -4.21 -18.50
CA TYR A 17 -15.17 -3.76 -19.65
C TYR A 17 -15.50 -2.26 -19.55
N LYS A 18 -15.35 -1.58 -20.69
CA LYS A 18 -15.48 -0.12 -20.91
C LYS A 18 -16.95 0.33 -20.87
N VAL A 19 -17.21 1.47 -20.22
CA VAL A 19 -18.52 2.01 -19.81
C VAL A 19 -19.18 2.90 -20.87
N SER A 20 -20.49 2.75 -21.14
CA SER A 20 -21.28 3.67 -21.98
C SER A 20 -22.83 3.66 -21.80
N SER A 21 -23.47 3.24 -20.70
CA SER A 21 -24.96 3.37 -20.55
C SER A 21 -25.57 3.35 -19.14
N ARG A 22 -26.79 3.94 -18.97
CA ARG A 22 -27.56 4.06 -17.70
C ARG A 22 -27.85 2.73 -16.98
N LYS A 23 -27.93 1.61 -17.72
CA LYS A 23 -28.09 0.26 -17.16
C LYS A 23 -26.82 -0.26 -16.46
N GLU A 24 -25.65 0.25 -16.82
CA GLU A 24 -24.35 -0.16 -16.25
C GLU A 24 -24.06 0.51 -14.91
N VAL A 25 -24.59 1.71 -14.65
CA VAL A 25 -24.50 2.35 -13.32
C VAL A 25 -25.15 1.49 -12.25
N GLN A 26 -26.26 0.83 -12.60
CA GLN A 26 -26.97 -0.09 -11.70
C GLN A 26 -26.20 -1.40 -11.48
N VAL A 27 -25.53 -1.91 -12.53
CA VAL A 27 -24.66 -3.09 -12.44
C VAL A 27 -23.41 -2.78 -11.62
N LEU A 28 -22.77 -1.62 -11.82
CA LEU A 28 -21.62 -1.17 -11.03
C LEU A 28 -21.98 -0.99 -9.55
N ALA A 29 -23.13 -0.39 -9.26
CA ALA A 29 -23.63 -0.25 -7.88
C ALA A 29 -23.89 -1.62 -7.22
N PHE A 30 -24.42 -2.58 -7.97
CA PHE A 30 -24.61 -3.95 -7.50
C PHE A 30 -23.28 -4.68 -7.27
N CYS A 31 -22.33 -4.58 -8.20
CA CYS A 31 -20.99 -5.15 -8.05
C CYS A 31 -20.26 -4.56 -6.84
N PHE A 32 -20.33 -3.24 -6.63
CA PHE A 32 -19.77 -2.60 -5.44
C PHE A 32 -20.40 -3.16 -4.16
N ALA A 33 -21.72 -3.23 -4.07
CA ALA A 33 -22.41 -3.74 -2.87
C ALA A 33 -22.01 -5.19 -2.57
N VAL A 34 -21.95 -6.06 -3.59
CA VAL A 34 -21.55 -7.47 -3.43
C VAL A 34 -20.07 -7.59 -3.02
N CYS A 35 -19.17 -6.83 -3.65
CA CYS A 35 -17.75 -6.83 -3.29
C CYS A 35 -17.55 -6.33 -1.86
N ARG A 36 -18.23 -5.24 -1.49
CA ARG A 36 -18.17 -4.66 -0.15
C ARG A 36 -18.66 -5.65 0.90
N GLU A 37 -19.85 -6.19 0.73
CA GLU A 37 -20.44 -7.17 1.65
C GLU A 37 -19.54 -8.42 1.78
N GLY A 38 -18.98 -8.89 0.66
CA GLY A 38 -18.05 -10.01 0.65
C GLY A 38 -16.76 -9.74 1.42
N LEU A 39 -16.18 -8.55 1.26
CA LEU A 39 -14.96 -8.16 1.97
C LEU A 39 -15.23 -7.92 3.47
N GLU A 40 -16.32 -7.25 3.82
CA GLU A 40 -16.74 -7.04 5.22
C GLU A 40 -17.03 -8.38 5.91
N THR A 41 -17.74 -9.29 5.24
CA THR A 41 -18.00 -10.65 5.73
C THR A 41 -16.70 -11.42 5.93
N LEU A 42 -15.78 -11.36 4.97
CA LEU A 42 -14.47 -11.99 5.10
C LEU A 42 -13.70 -11.43 6.30
N SER A 43 -13.68 -10.11 6.50
CA SER A 43 -13.04 -9.47 7.66
C SER A 43 -13.60 -9.98 8.98
N VAL A 44 -14.92 -10.07 9.10
CA VAL A 44 -15.60 -10.57 10.30
C VAL A 44 -15.25 -12.04 10.55
N VAL A 45 -15.28 -12.88 9.52
CA VAL A 45 -14.91 -14.30 9.63
C VAL A 45 -13.46 -14.46 10.10
N LEU A 46 -12.54 -13.65 9.56
CA LEU A 46 -11.14 -13.68 9.96
C LEU A 46 -10.92 -13.13 11.38
N ALA A 47 -11.71 -12.15 11.81
CA ALA A 47 -11.68 -11.66 13.18
C ALA A 47 -12.15 -12.73 14.18
N LEU A 48 -13.17 -13.52 13.80
CA LEU A 48 -13.69 -14.61 14.63
C LEU A 48 -12.78 -15.85 14.62
N TYR A 49 -11.98 -16.04 13.56
CA TYR A 49 -11.04 -17.15 13.46
C TYR A 49 -9.66 -16.72 12.90
N PRO A 50 -8.82 -16.07 13.74
CA PRO A 50 -7.50 -15.56 13.33
C PRO A 50 -6.54 -16.56 12.66
N PRO A 51 -6.49 -17.86 13.04
CA PRO A 51 -5.61 -18.84 12.39
C PRO A 51 -5.88 -19.03 10.89
N ALA A 52 -7.08 -18.72 10.40
CA ALA A 52 -7.35 -18.73 8.96
C ALA A 52 -6.58 -17.64 8.23
N LEU A 53 -6.42 -16.44 8.80
CA LEU A 53 -5.67 -15.35 8.18
C LEU A 53 -4.18 -15.69 8.07
N GLU A 54 -3.61 -16.31 9.10
CA GLU A 54 -2.22 -16.81 9.07
C GLU A 54 -2.00 -17.89 8.01
N THR A 55 -3.05 -18.64 7.67
CA THR A 55 -3.01 -19.64 6.59
C THR A 55 -3.16 -18.96 5.23
N LEU A 56 -4.13 -18.05 5.07
CA LEU A 56 -4.38 -17.31 3.85
C LEU A 56 -3.19 -16.44 3.43
N THR A 57 -2.50 -15.82 4.38
CA THR A 57 -1.30 -15.02 4.10
C THR A 57 -0.12 -15.82 3.56
N LYS A 58 -0.20 -17.16 3.54
CA LYS A 58 0.78 -18.04 2.86
C LYS A 58 0.31 -18.48 1.47
N ASP A 59 -0.95 -18.24 1.13
CA ASP A 59 -1.54 -18.61 -0.15
C ASP A 59 -1.30 -17.53 -1.21
N SER A 60 -0.64 -17.93 -2.30
CA SER A 60 -0.42 -17.08 -3.48
C SER A 60 -1.71 -16.52 -4.10
N GLN A 61 -2.84 -17.24 -4.00
CA GLN A 61 -4.12 -16.78 -4.53
C GLN A 61 -4.69 -15.64 -3.69
N PHE A 62 -4.48 -15.68 -2.38
CA PHE A 62 -4.82 -14.57 -1.50
C PHE A 62 -3.97 -13.34 -1.83
N HIS A 63 -2.67 -13.51 -2.10
CA HIS A 63 -1.80 -12.40 -2.51
C HIS A 63 -2.27 -11.77 -3.83
N LYS A 64 -2.64 -12.60 -4.81
CA LYS A 64 -3.22 -12.15 -6.09
C LYS A 64 -4.55 -11.43 -5.89
N LEU A 65 -5.40 -11.92 -4.99
CA LEU A 65 -6.66 -11.25 -4.63
C LEU A 65 -6.37 -9.85 -4.07
N VAL A 66 -5.49 -9.75 -3.07
CA VAL A 66 -5.11 -8.48 -2.45
C VAL A 66 -4.63 -7.50 -3.52
N MET A 67 -3.69 -7.91 -4.37
CA MET A 67 -3.17 -7.04 -5.43
C MET A 67 -4.21 -6.67 -6.48
N GLY A 68 -5.07 -7.60 -6.87
CA GLY A 68 -6.16 -7.34 -7.81
C GLY A 68 -7.21 -6.37 -7.27
N LEU A 69 -7.33 -6.24 -5.94
CA LEU A 69 -8.23 -5.30 -5.29
C LEU A 69 -7.66 -3.89 -5.12
N VAL A 70 -6.33 -3.73 -5.02
CA VAL A 70 -5.72 -2.43 -4.70
C VAL A 70 -4.91 -1.80 -5.83
N LEU A 71 -4.40 -2.57 -6.80
CA LEU A 71 -3.71 -1.99 -7.96
C LEU A 71 -4.70 -1.29 -8.91
N VAL A 72 -4.18 -0.62 -9.95
CA VAL A 72 -5.04 -0.02 -10.98
C VAL A 72 -5.84 -1.13 -11.66
N GLY A 73 -7.15 -1.09 -11.43
CA GLY A 73 -8.11 -2.11 -11.82
C GLY A 73 -9.43 -1.88 -11.08
N GLY A 74 -10.55 -2.24 -11.71
CA GLY A 74 -11.88 -2.07 -11.13
C GLY A 74 -12.28 -0.62 -10.81
N GLU A 75 -13.38 -0.48 -10.07
CA GLU A 75 -13.94 0.82 -9.68
C GLU A 75 -13.29 1.32 -8.37
N ARG A 76 -13.12 2.64 -8.25
CA ARG A 76 -12.38 3.27 -7.14
C ARG A 76 -12.99 2.98 -5.77
N SER A 77 -14.32 3.02 -5.63
CA SER A 77 -14.99 2.74 -4.37
C SER A 77 -14.77 1.29 -3.89
N ILE A 78 -14.63 0.33 -4.81
CA ILE A 78 -14.23 -1.05 -4.47
C ILE A 78 -12.82 -1.05 -3.87
N ARG A 79 -11.88 -0.33 -4.49
CA ARG A 79 -10.50 -0.23 -3.96
C ARG A 79 -10.46 0.45 -2.59
N GLN A 80 -11.23 1.52 -2.38
CA GLN A 80 -11.33 2.18 -1.08
C GLN A 80 -11.86 1.24 0.00
N CYS A 81 -12.94 0.50 -0.31
CA CYS A 81 -13.45 -0.53 0.58
C CYS A 81 -12.40 -1.61 0.86
N ALA A 82 -11.66 -2.06 -0.16
CA ALA A 82 -10.58 -3.02 0.02
C ALA A 82 -9.48 -2.49 0.93
N VAL A 83 -9.05 -1.23 0.81
CA VAL A 83 -8.07 -0.62 1.72
C VAL A 83 -8.54 -0.70 3.16
N GLU A 84 -9.78 -0.29 3.43
CA GLU A 84 -10.34 -0.32 4.79
C GLU A 84 -10.38 -1.73 5.36
N GLN A 85 -10.89 -2.70 4.58
CA GLN A 85 -11.03 -4.07 5.03
C GLN A 85 -9.68 -4.78 5.19
N LEU A 86 -8.74 -4.60 4.25
CA LEU A 86 -7.41 -5.20 4.32
C LEU A 86 -6.58 -4.62 5.47
N LEU A 87 -6.72 -3.32 5.74
CA LEU A 87 -6.08 -2.69 6.90
C LEU A 87 -6.63 -3.27 8.20
N LEU A 88 -7.95 -3.45 8.30
CA LEU A 88 -8.59 -4.08 9.46
C LEU A 88 -8.13 -5.54 9.62
N MET A 89 -8.10 -6.32 8.54
CA MET A 89 -7.61 -7.70 8.55
C MET A 89 -6.17 -7.77 9.07
N ALA A 90 -5.27 -6.97 8.51
CA ALA A 90 -3.85 -7.00 8.84
C ALA A 90 -3.54 -6.52 10.27
N THR A 91 -4.37 -5.65 10.84
CA THR A 91 -4.11 -5.00 12.13
C THR A 91 -4.99 -5.48 13.30
N LYS A 92 -6.14 -6.10 13.01
CA LYS A 92 -7.14 -6.50 14.04
C LYS A 92 -7.58 -7.96 13.95
N CYS A 93 -7.45 -8.62 12.79
CA CYS A 93 -7.90 -10.00 12.62
C CYS A 93 -6.81 -11.05 12.85
N SER A 94 -5.60 -10.64 13.25
CA SER A 94 -4.52 -11.54 13.64
C SER A 94 -3.99 -11.19 15.02
N ASN A 95 -3.69 -12.23 15.80
CA ASN A 95 -2.99 -12.08 17.08
C ASN A 95 -1.46 -11.97 16.89
N SER A 96 -0.97 -12.25 15.68
CA SER A 96 0.45 -12.26 15.37
C SER A 96 0.85 -10.98 14.62
N PRO A 97 1.83 -10.21 15.12
CA PRO A 97 2.37 -9.06 14.39
C PRO A 97 3.02 -9.48 13.06
N HIS A 98 3.33 -10.78 12.90
CA HIS A 98 3.86 -11.32 11.66
C HIS A 98 2.89 -11.14 10.48
N THR A 99 1.57 -11.23 10.70
CA THR A 99 0.56 -11.03 9.65
C THR A 99 0.69 -9.66 9.02
N LEU A 100 0.79 -8.60 9.84
CA LEU A 100 1.02 -7.25 9.37
C LEU A 100 2.29 -7.14 8.52
N VAL A 101 3.38 -7.74 8.98
CA VAL A 101 4.67 -7.73 8.27
C VAL A 101 4.53 -8.45 6.92
N VAL A 102 3.78 -9.55 6.82
CA VAL A 102 3.52 -10.24 5.55
C VAL A 102 2.80 -9.33 4.56
N PHE A 103 1.78 -8.58 4.99
CA PHE A 103 1.11 -7.60 4.13
C PHE A 103 2.07 -6.51 3.63
N ILE A 104 2.89 -5.95 4.52
CA ILE A 104 3.89 -4.93 4.17
C ILE A 104 4.89 -5.48 3.15
N VAL A 105 5.45 -6.67 3.40
CA VAL A 105 6.40 -7.33 2.49
C VAL A 105 5.75 -7.63 1.14
N MET A 106 4.51 -8.11 1.13
CA MET A 106 3.76 -8.40 -0.08
C MET A 106 3.60 -7.15 -0.96
N LEU A 107 3.24 -6.02 -0.36
CA LEU A 107 3.13 -4.74 -1.07
C LEU A 107 4.50 -4.29 -1.58
N PHE A 108 5.54 -4.26 -0.74
CA PHE A 108 6.88 -3.85 -1.19
C PHE A 108 7.47 -4.75 -2.29
N ASN A 109 7.14 -6.04 -2.32
CA ASN A 109 7.56 -6.92 -3.41
C ASN A 109 6.98 -6.48 -4.77
N VAL A 110 5.75 -5.94 -4.76
CA VAL A 110 5.14 -5.36 -5.96
C VAL A 110 5.73 -3.97 -6.25
N LEU A 111 5.91 -3.11 -5.24
CA LEU A 111 6.46 -1.76 -5.40
C LEU A 111 7.88 -1.76 -6.01
N ASN A 112 8.72 -2.69 -5.57
CA ASN A 112 10.08 -2.87 -6.06
C ASN A 112 10.16 -3.67 -7.39
N GLY A 113 9.01 -4.15 -7.90
CA GLY A 113 8.92 -4.77 -9.21
C GLY A 113 9.03 -3.76 -10.34
N VAL A 114 9.09 -4.24 -11.59
CA VAL A 114 9.22 -3.38 -12.77
C VAL A 114 7.84 -2.93 -13.25
N ASN A 115 7.59 -1.61 -13.22
CA ASN A 115 6.49 -0.91 -13.88
C ASN A 115 5.06 -1.41 -13.55
N GLY A 116 4.65 -1.29 -12.28
CA GLY A 116 3.25 -1.43 -11.90
C GLY A 116 2.47 -0.12 -12.12
N GLU A 117 1.23 -0.22 -12.61
CA GLU A 117 0.25 0.87 -12.50
C GLU A 117 -0.30 0.86 -11.07
N TYR A 118 0.12 1.83 -10.25
CA TYR A 118 -0.27 1.94 -8.86
C TYR A 118 -1.45 2.89 -8.70
N SER A 119 -2.43 2.49 -7.88
CA SER A 119 -3.53 3.36 -7.52
C SER A 119 -3.16 4.17 -6.26
N LYS A 120 -3.89 5.26 -6.01
CA LYS A 120 -3.80 5.98 -4.72
C LYS A 120 -4.13 5.06 -3.55
N GLU A 121 -5.10 4.17 -3.73
CA GLU A 121 -5.55 3.21 -2.72
C GLU A 121 -4.45 2.18 -2.35
N TYR A 122 -3.63 1.77 -3.31
CA TYR A 122 -2.45 0.93 -3.05
C TYR A 122 -1.48 1.61 -2.06
N PHE A 123 -1.13 2.87 -2.32
CA PHE A 123 -0.25 3.63 -1.44
C PHE A 123 -0.89 3.93 -0.08
N GLN A 124 -2.21 4.17 -0.04
CA GLN A 124 -2.95 4.35 1.22
C GLN A 124 -2.88 3.11 2.10
N LEU A 125 -3.04 1.91 1.52
CA LEU A 125 -2.88 0.66 2.27
C LEU A 125 -1.46 0.51 2.80
N LEU A 126 -0.44 0.66 1.94
CA LEU A 126 0.96 0.51 2.35
C LEU A 126 1.34 1.51 3.46
N CYS A 127 1.01 2.79 3.29
CA CYS A 127 1.28 3.82 4.29
C CYS A 127 0.51 3.56 5.59
N GLY A 128 -0.75 3.14 5.52
CA GLY A 128 -1.55 2.80 6.69
C GLY A 128 -0.96 1.65 7.51
N LEU A 129 -0.49 0.60 6.83
CA LEU A 129 0.17 -0.54 7.47
C LEU A 129 1.51 -0.15 8.10
N LEU A 130 2.32 0.66 7.40
CA LEU A 130 3.59 1.18 7.92
C LEU A 130 3.37 2.05 9.16
N ASN A 131 2.42 2.99 9.11
CA ASN A 131 2.07 3.82 10.24
C ASN A 131 1.62 2.98 11.44
N TRP A 132 0.76 1.99 11.22
CA TRP A 132 0.32 1.10 12.31
C TRP A 132 1.48 0.29 12.90
N ALA A 133 2.36 -0.26 12.06
CA ALA A 133 3.55 -0.97 12.50
C ALA A 133 4.46 -0.07 13.34
N CYS A 134 4.68 1.18 12.91
CA CYS A 134 5.46 2.16 13.66
C CYS A 134 4.81 2.51 15.00
N MET A 135 3.50 2.78 15.04
CA MET A 135 2.76 3.13 16.26
C MET A 135 2.74 1.98 17.26
N SER A 136 2.65 0.74 16.77
CA SER A 136 2.56 -0.47 17.60
C SER A 136 3.93 -1.08 17.90
N SER A 137 5.03 -0.39 17.55
CA SER A 137 6.40 -0.87 17.74
C SER A 137 6.68 -2.25 17.11
N VAL A 138 6.02 -2.57 16.00
CA VAL A 138 6.27 -3.80 15.24
C VAL A 138 7.55 -3.62 14.43
N ALA A 139 8.51 -4.51 14.64
CA ALA A 139 9.75 -4.50 13.88
C ALA A 139 9.51 -4.89 12.42
N VAL A 140 9.73 -3.95 11.51
CA VAL A 140 9.81 -4.19 10.06
C VAL A 140 11.28 -4.39 9.70
N THR A 141 11.64 -5.54 9.12
CA THR A 141 13.02 -5.83 8.75
C THR A 141 13.43 -5.09 7.48
N GLY A 142 14.67 -4.58 7.46
CA GLY A 142 15.22 -3.93 6.26
C GLY A 142 14.67 -2.54 5.97
N VAL A 143 14.11 -1.83 6.95
CA VAL A 143 13.61 -0.44 6.80
C VAL A 143 14.69 0.48 6.22
N ASP A 144 15.94 0.42 6.70
CA ASP A 144 17.02 1.26 6.15
C ASP A 144 17.23 1.01 4.64
N ARG A 145 17.13 -0.25 4.20
CA ARG A 145 17.27 -0.63 2.79
C ARG A 145 16.08 -0.15 1.95
N LEU A 146 14.86 -0.31 2.46
CA LEU A 146 13.64 0.17 1.80
C LEU A 146 13.68 1.69 1.65
N LEU A 147 14.06 2.40 2.71
CA LEU A 147 14.18 3.85 2.69
C LEU A 147 15.27 4.33 1.71
N ALA A 148 16.42 3.66 1.67
CA ALA A 148 17.47 3.98 0.72
C ALA A 148 17.00 3.83 -0.74
N ALA A 149 16.21 2.79 -1.03
CA ALA A 149 15.63 2.58 -2.36
C ALA A 149 14.64 3.69 -2.74
N GLU A 150 13.75 4.08 -1.83
CA GLU A 150 12.79 5.17 -2.06
C GLU A 150 13.48 6.53 -2.24
N VAL A 151 14.51 6.83 -1.43
CA VAL A 151 15.31 8.05 -1.57
C VAL A 151 16.04 8.08 -2.91
N GLU A 152 16.58 6.96 -3.36
CA GLU A 152 17.25 6.85 -4.66
C GLU A 152 16.25 7.04 -5.81
N TRP A 153 15.07 6.44 -5.70
CA TRP A 153 13.98 6.64 -6.66
C TRP A 153 13.61 8.14 -6.78
N LEU A 154 13.40 8.84 -5.66
CA LEU A 154 13.09 10.28 -5.65
C LEU A 154 14.21 11.14 -6.25
N LYS A 155 15.48 10.78 -6.01
CA LYS A 155 16.63 11.48 -6.63
C LYS A 155 16.63 11.31 -8.14
N ASN A 156 16.31 10.12 -8.64
CA ASN A 156 16.21 9.84 -10.07
C ASN A 156 15.09 10.65 -10.72
N VAL A 157 13.90 10.71 -10.10
CA VAL A 157 12.80 11.55 -10.60
C VAL A 157 13.20 13.02 -10.66
N ARG A 158 13.82 13.55 -9.60
CA ARG A 158 14.32 14.94 -9.59
C ARG A 158 15.33 15.20 -10.71
N ALA A 159 16.22 14.26 -10.98
CA ALA A 159 17.18 14.37 -12.08
C ALA A 159 16.48 14.41 -13.44
N SER A 160 15.47 13.57 -13.67
CA SER A 160 14.67 13.56 -14.90
C SER A 160 13.89 14.87 -15.11
N VAL A 161 13.27 15.41 -14.05
CA VAL A 161 12.59 16.72 -14.10
C VAL A 161 13.59 17.85 -14.42
N SER A 162 14.79 17.79 -13.86
CA SER A 162 15.85 18.78 -14.13
C SER A 162 16.32 18.73 -15.58
N GLN A 163 16.35 17.55 -16.20
CA GLN A 163 16.67 17.39 -17.62
C GLN A 163 15.53 17.92 -18.51
N MET A 164 14.27 17.68 -18.15
CA MET A 164 13.11 18.26 -18.86
C MET A 164 13.17 19.79 -18.87
N ALA A 165 13.52 20.42 -17.75
CA ALA A 165 13.70 21.88 -17.66
C ALA A 165 14.81 22.42 -18.59
N GLN A 166 15.74 21.55 -19.04
CA GLN A 166 16.81 21.87 -19.98
C GLN A 166 16.48 21.47 -21.43
N GLY A 167 15.21 21.16 -21.73
CA GLY A 167 14.75 20.73 -23.06
C GLY A 167 14.81 19.22 -23.30
N GLY A 168 15.02 18.41 -22.25
CA GLY A 168 14.94 16.95 -22.31
C GLY A 168 13.51 16.41 -22.39
N PRO A 169 13.34 15.09 -22.58
CA PRO A 169 12.02 14.45 -22.63
C PRO A 169 11.27 14.56 -21.30
N GLU A 170 9.95 14.56 -21.37
CA GLU A 170 9.08 14.54 -20.19
C GLU A 170 9.33 13.27 -19.36
N PRO A 171 9.50 13.38 -18.03
CA PRO A 171 9.71 12.23 -17.17
C PRO A 171 8.46 11.32 -17.19
N PRO A 172 8.63 9.99 -17.26
CA PRO A 172 7.52 9.04 -17.29
C PRO A 172 6.95 8.80 -15.87
N VAL A 173 6.67 9.87 -15.12
CA VAL A 173 6.23 9.83 -13.72
C VAL A 173 4.93 10.60 -13.58
N ASP A 174 3.85 9.88 -13.29
CA ASP A 174 2.56 10.50 -12.94
C ASP A 174 2.57 11.06 -11.51
N GLU A 175 1.68 12.03 -11.26
CA GLU A 175 1.49 12.68 -9.96
C GLU A 175 1.15 11.67 -8.86
N THR A 176 0.30 10.68 -9.16
CA THR A 176 -0.09 9.63 -8.20
C THR A 176 1.11 8.84 -7.72
N LEU A 177 2.04 8.53 -8.64
CA LEU A 177 3.23 7.76 -8.35
C LEU A 177 4.19 8.56 -7.45
N LEU A 178 4.42 9.83 -7.81
CA LEU A 178 5.28 10.72 -7.02
C LEU A 178 4.71 10.99 -5.62
N GLU A 179 3.40 11.25 -5.49
CA GLU A 179 2.72 11.42 -4.19
C GLU A 179 2.86 10.14 -3.34
N GLY A 180 2.65 8.98 -3.98
CA GLY A 180 2.74 7.66 -3.36
C GLY A 180 4.12 7.36 -2.76
N HIS A 181 5.18 7.41 -3.58
CA HIS A 181 6.56 7.19 -3.12
C HIS A 181 7.00 8.21 -2.07
N SER A 182 6.56 9.47 -2.18
CA SER A 182 6.84 10.50 -1.16
C SER A 182 6.19 10.15 0.18
N CYS A 183 4.95 9.65 0.17
CA CYS A 183 4.26 9.21 1.39
C CYS A 183 4.93 7.98 2.00
N VAL A 184 5.28 6.97 1.18
CA VAL A 184 6.00 5.78 1.66
C VAL A 184 7.33 6.17 2.31
N THR A 185 8.09 7.07 1.68
CA THR A 185 9.32 7.63 2.24
C THR A 185 9.07 8.25 3.61
N ARG A 186 8.03 9.09 3.75
CA ARG A 186 7.67 9.72 5.03
C ARG A 186 7.39 8.67 6.11
N GLU A 187 6.61 7.64 5.80
CA GLU A 187 6.29 6.57 6.76
C GLU A 187 7.54 5.76 7.14
N LEU A 188 8.43 5.46 6.19
CA LEU A 188 9.69 4.77 6.46
C LEU A 188 10.64 5.60 7.35
N VAL A 189 10.69 6.92 7.16
CA VAL A 189 11.45 7.83 8.04
C VAL A 189 10.90 7.81 9.48
N ALA A 190 9.61 7.51 9.68
CA ALA A 190 9.02 7.46 11.02
C ALA A 190 9.68 6.39 11.91
N PHE A 191 10.11 5.27 11.32
CA PHE A 191 10.80 4.16 11.99
C PHE A 191 12.23 4.47 12.43
N LEU A 192 12.85 5.52 11.88
CA LEU A 192 14.22 5.86 12.26
C LEU A 192 14.28 6.46 13.67
N PRO A 193 15.38 6.24 14.40
CA PRO A 193 15.62 6.95 15.64
C PRO A 193 15.91 8.44 15.35
N PRO A 194 15.66 9.36 16.31
CA PRO A 194 15.78 10.80 16.09
C PRO A 194 17.12 11.23 15.49
N GLU A 195 18.21 10.59 15.89
CA GLU A 195 19.58 10.92 15.49
C GLU A 195 19.76 10.78 13.97
N LYS A 196 19.23 9.70 13.39
CA LYS A 196 19.30 9.45 11.93
C LYS A 196 18.37 10.35 11.12
N LYS A 197 17.30 10.90 11.72
CA LYS A 197 16.36 11.78 10.99
C LYS A 197 17.02 13.08 10.55
N TYR A 198 18.00 13.57 11.32
CA TYR A 198 18.75 14.79 10.99
C TYR A 198 19.62 14.64 9.74
N GLU A 199 20.03 13.42 9.40
CA GLU A 199 20.87 13.14 8.24
C GLU A 199 20.06 13.11 6.92
N ILE A 200 18.73 13.03 7.00
CA ILE A 200 17.86 12.92 5.85
C ILE A 200 17.47 14.31 5.33
N GLY A 201 17.74 14.55 4.04
CA GLY A 201 17.49 15.86 3.42
C GLY A 201 18.47 16.95 3.87
N GLY A 202 19.47 16.59 4.68
CA GLY A 202 20.61 17.42 5.04
C GLY A 202 21.65 17.42 3.92
N ASP A 203 21.98 18.59 3.39
CA ASP A 203 23.20 18.76 2.59
C ASP A 203 24.14 19.68 3.38
N PRO A 204 25.16 19.13 4.08
CA PRO A 204 26.11 19.94 4.84
C PRO A 204 26.95 20.85 3.93
N ALA A 205 27.11 20.52 2.64
CA ALA A 205 27.81 21.37 1.69
C ALA A 205 26.96 22.55 1.18
N LYS A 206 25.63 22.44 1.26
CA LYS A 206 24.70 23.51 0.87
C LYS A 206 24.02 24.21 2.06
N ALA A 207 24.34 23.82 3.29
CA ALA A 207 23.71 24.29 4.53
C ALA A 207 22.17 24.14 4.54
N ILE A 208 21.66 23.13 3.82
CA ILE A 208 20.23 22.85 3.73
C ILE A 208 19.89 21.76 4.75
N PHE A 209 19.12 22.09 5.78
CA PHE A 209 18.60 21.14 6.78
C PHE A 209 17.09 20.99 6.60
N LEU A 210 16.65 20.21 5.60
CA LEU A 210 15.25 20.24 5.15
C LEU A 210 14.24 19.49 6.03
N ILE A 211 14.66 18.77 7.07
CA ILE A 211 13.73 17.99 7.88
C ILE A 211 13.88 18.28 9.38
N ARG A 212 13.20 19.34 9.85
CA ARG A 212 12.61 19.36 11.20
C ARG A 212 11.25 18.67 11.12
N VAL A 213 11.20 17.34 11.16
CA VAL A 213 9.97 16.68 11.62
C VAL A 213 9.91 16.97 13.12
N CYS A 214 9.13 17.99 13.48
CA CYS A 214 8.73 18.22 14.85
C CYS A 214 8.04 16.96 15.40
N ARG A 215 8.79 16.12 16.12
CA ARG A 215 8.30 15.56 17.38
C ARG A 215 8.82 16.43 18.52
N THR A 216 8.21 17.60 18.66
CA THR A 216 8.08 18.36 19.91
C THR A 216 6.62 18.84 19.84
N LEU A 217 5.69 18.49 20.72
CA LEU A 217 5.67 18.11 22.14
C LEU A 217 4.69 16.93 22.33
N GLY A 218 4.71 16.08 23.35
CA GLY A 218 5.24 16.16 24.72
C GLY A 218 4.17 15.58 25.66
N LEU A 219 4.59 14.79 26.66
CA LEU A 219 3.78 14.20 27.75
C LEU A 219 2.82 13.06 27.38
#